data_AF-A0A3C1E153-F1
#
_entry.id   AF-A0A3C1E153-F1
#
_cell.length_a   1.000
_cell.length_b   1.000
_cell.length_c   1.000
_cell.angle_alpha   90.00
_cell.angle_beta   90.00
_cell.angle_gamma   90.00
#
_symmetry.space_group_name_H-M   'P 1'
#
loop_
_entity.id
_entity.type
_entity.pdbx_description
1 polymer ?
#
loop_
_entity_poly.entity_id
_entity_poly.type
_entity_poly.pdbx_seq_one_letter_code
_entity_poly.pdbx_strand_id
1 'polypeptide(L)'
;MRDRRSLAVLAAVGVAIALAGCTQVPVASSGSPTAAATVPADSPLRPMFPGTFDAASARKETVRIADAIDALIPAASVVYVDNHAQLVAATAKSGSYYGVLRTLTLSPAVDPVATATATVTTLKSAGWTQLESKDTDGVHLVTLASGSLASESWFVIVSGDPTTAGQSVVAVQLASP
;
A
#
# COMPACT_ATOMS: atom_id res chain seq x y z
N MET A 1 -4.15 -36.27 -34.72
CA MET A 1 -4.47 -37.50 -33.98
C MET A 1 -5.35 -37.05 -32.82
N ARG A 2 -6.67 -37.35 -32.78
CA ARG A 2 -7.25 -38.67 -32.45
C ARG A 2 -6.50 -39.26 -31.24
N ASP A 3 -7.10 -39.61 -30.13
CA ASP A 3 -8.47 -39.94 -29.84
C ASP A 3 -8.44 -40.40 -28.36
N ARG A 4 -9.52 -40.13 -27.62
CA ARG A 4 -10.25 -41.14 -26.82
C ARG A 4 -9.64 -41.62 -25.50
N ARG A 5 -10.35 -41.38 -24.38
CA ARG A 5 -11.42 -42.24 -23.78
C ARG A 5 -10.80 -43.05 -22.62
N SER A 6 -11.48 -43.44 -21.55
CA SER A 6 -12.89 -43.45 -21.18
C SER A 6 -13.04 -44.15 -19.81
N LEU A 7 -14.24 -44.03 -19.24
CA LEU A 7 -14.96 -45.06 -18.44
C LEU A 7 -14.46 -45.29 -16.99
N ALA A 8 -15.28 -45.58 -15.99
CA ALA A 8 -16.69 -45.97 -15.93
C ALA A 8 -17.21 -45.72 -14.48
N VAL A 9 -18.45 -45.26 -14.27
CA VAL A 9 -19.71 -46.02 -14.05
C VAL A 9 -19.83 -46.63 -12.64
N LEU A 10 -20.92 -46.28 -11.93
CA LEU A 10 -21.84 -47.11 -11.12
C LEU A 10 -22.65 -46.15 -10.20
N ALA A 11 -23.85 -45.70 -10.57
CA ALA A 11 -25.15 -46.38 -10.49
C ALA A 11 -25.50 -46.91 -9.09
N ALA A 12 -26.42 -46.23 -8.40
CA ALA A 12 -27.33 -46.85 -7.45
C ALA A 12 -28.64 -46.05 -7.41
N VAL A 13 -29.68 -46.72 -7.89
CA VAL A 13 -31.09 -46.31 -7.84
C VAL A 13 -31.63 -46.63 -6.44
N GLY A 14 -32.33 -45.67 -5.84
CA GLY A 14 -33.14 -45.88 -4.63
C GLY A 14 -34.45 -45.12 -4.79
N VAL A 15 -35.50 -45.85 -5.17
CA VAL A 15 -36.89 -45.35 -5.22
C VAL A 15 -37.51 -45.61 -3.85
N ALA A 16 -38.08 -44.57 -3.23
CA ALA A 16 -39.07 -44.71 -2.18
C ALA A 16 -40.26 -43.79 -2.49
N ILE A 17 -41.41 -44.41 -2.70
CA ILE A 17 -42.73 -43.82 -2.89
C ILE A 17 -43.37 -43.68 -1.50
N ALA A 18 -44.00 -42.54 -1.19
CA ALA A 18 -45.34 -42.49 -0.55
C ALA A 18 -45.77 -41.07 -0.10
N LEU A 19 -46.87 -40.63 -0.72
CA LEU A 19 -48.11 -40.15 -0.11
C LEU A 19 -48.19 -38.82 0.68
N ALA A 20 -49.13 -38.01 0.17
CA ALA A 20 -50.12 -37.21 0.89
C ALA A 20 -49.69 -35.89 1.55
N GLY A 21 -50.02 -34.81 0.85
CA GLY A 21 -50.89 -33.75 1.37
C GLY A 21 -50.38 -32.95 2.56
N CYS A 22 -49.84 -31.77 2.27
CA CYS A 22 -50.06 -30.55 3.05
C CYS A 22 -49.62 -29.36 2.19
N THR A 23 -50.58 -28.53 1.76
CA THR A 23 -50.30 -27.22 1.17
C THR A 23 -49.56 -26.37 2.20
N GLN A 24 -48.28 -26.09 1.94
CA GLN A 24 -47.52 -25.09 2.68
C GLN A 24 -47.04 -24.00 1.72
N VAL A 25 -47.41 -22.78 2.09
CA VAL A 25 -47.10 -21.49 1.48
C VAL A 25 -45.63 -21.41 1.06
N PRO A 26 -45.27 -20.85 -0.11
CA PRO A 26 -43.88 -20.59 -0.43
C PRO A 26 -43.32 -19.58 0.56
N VAL A 27 -42.53 -20.05 1.53
CA VAL A 27 -41.63 -19.20 2.29
C VAL A 27 -40.55 -18.79 1.31
N ALA A 28 -40.49 -17.50 0.98
CA ALA A 28 -39.39 -16.93 0.23
C ALA A 28 -38.08 -17.35 0.91
N SER A 29 -37.17 -17.98 0.16
CA SER A 29 -35.82 -18.25 0.65
C SER A 29 -35.26 -16.96 1.22
N SER A 30 -35.09 -16.93 2.54
CA SER A 30 -34.22 -15.99 3.21
C SER A 30 -32.88 -16.15 2.53
N GLY A 31 -32.54 -15.21 1.64
CA GLY A 31 -31.22 -15.14 1.07
C GLY A 31 -30.25 -15.18 2.23
N SER A 32 -29.48 -16.26 2.33
CA SER A 32 -28.33 -16.28 3.22
C SER A 32 -27.53 -15.03 2.87
N PRO A 33 -27.21 -14.14 3.83
CA PRO A 33 -26.48 -12.94 3.50
C PRO A 33 -25.18 -13.38 2.84
N THR A 34 -25.06 -13.12 1.53
CA THR A 34 -23.77 -13.15 0.85
C THR A 34 -22.90 -12.23 1.68
N ALA A 35 -21.85 -12.76 2.29
CA ALA A 35 -20.87 -11.95 2.98
C ALA A 35 -20.51 -10.83 2.01
N ALA A 36 -20.82 -9.58 2.40
CA ALA A 36 -20.38 -8.42 1.64
C ALA A 36 -18.90 -8.65 1.39
N ALA A 37 -18.48 -8.58 0.12
CA ALA A 37 -17.06 -8.62 -0.20
C ALA A 37 -16.42 -7.57 0.71
N THR A 38 -15.55 -8.01 1.62
CA THR A 38 -14.83 -7.11 2.51
C THR A 38 -14.04 -6.19 1.59
N VAL A 39 -14.54 -4.95 1.42
CA VAL A 39 -13.74 -3.89 0.80
C VAL A 39 -12.46 -3.86 1.65
N PRO A 40 -11.27 -4.09 1.05
CA PRO A 40 -10.05 -3.99 1.80
C PRO A 40 -10.09 -2.65 2.53
N ALA A 41 -9.91 -2.66 3.85
CA ALA A 41 -9.78 -1.42 4.60
C ALA A 41 -8.74 -0.57 3.86
N ASP A 42 -9.11 0.64 3.45
CA ASP A 42 -8.19 1.53 2.73
C ASP A 42 -6.89 1.60 3.55
N SER A 43 -5.80 1.12 2.96
CA SER A 43 -4.53 1.01 3.67
C SER A 43 -4.14 2.40 4.20
N PRO A 44 -3.69 2.54 5.46
CA PRO A 44 -3.24 3.83 5.97
C PRO A 44 -2.05 4.38 5.17
N LEU A 45 -1.35 3.53 4.40
CA LEU A 45 -0.26 3.92 3.51
C LEU A 45 -0.76 4.43 2.14
N ARG A 46 -2.04 4.30 1.83
CA ARG A 46 -2.59 4.77 0.55
C ARG A 46 -3.06 6.22 0.71
N PRO A 47 -2.65 7.13 -0.19
CA PRO A 47 -3.16 8.50 -0.18
C PRO A 47 -4.65 8.57 -0.48
N MET A 48 -5.33 9.49 0.18
CA MET A 48 -6.72 9.85 -0.08
C MET A 48 -6.76 11.19 -0.81
N PHE A 49 -7.35 11.20 -2.01
CA PHE A 49 -7.54 12.45 -2.73
C PHE A 49 -8.70 13.24 -2.08
N PRO A 50 -8.45 14.45 -1.55
CA PRO A 50 -9.50 15.24 -0.93
C PRO A 50 -10.50 15.75 -1.99
N GLY A 51 -11.75 15.97 -1.59
CA GLY A 51 -12.77 16.54 -2.49
C GLY A 51 -12.42 17.94 -3.00
N THR A 52 -11.58 18.66 -2.27
CA THR A 52 -10.94 19.93 -2.68
C THR A 52 -9.44 19.82 -2.43
N PHE A 53 -8.62 20.14 -3.43
CA PHE A 53 -7.17 20.10 -3.30
C PHE A 53 -6.62 21.52 -3.09
N ASP A 54 -6.43 21.89 -1.83
CA ASP A 54 -5.79 23.14 -1.40
C ASP A 54 -4.53 22.85 -0.54
N ALA A 55 -3.81 23.92 -0.17
CA ALA A 55 -2.58 23.79 0.61
C ALA A 55 -2.79 23.13 1.99
N ALA A 56 -3.96 23.34 2.62
CA ALA A 56 -4.25 22.75 3.93
C ALA A 56 -4.58 21.26 3.80
N SER A 57 -5.36 20.87 2.80
CA SER A 57 -5.66 19.46 2.53
C SER A 57 -4.42 18.69 2.06
N ALA A 58 -3.59 19.29 1.19
CA ALA A 58 -2.34 18.70 0.73
C ALA A 58 -1.37 18.49 1.90
N ARG A 59 -1.21 19.51 2.77
CA ARG A 59 -0.40 19.38 3.98
C ARG A 59 -0.90 18.25 4.88
N LYS A 60 -2.20 18.25 5.22
CA LYS A 60 -2.78 17.27 6.14
C LYS A 60 -2.55 15.85 5.64
N GLU A 61 -2.80 15.62 4.36
CA GLU A 61 -2.71 14.30 3.77
C GLU A 61 -1.26 13.83 3.60
N THR A 62 -0.37 14.71 3.10
CA THR A 62 1.06 14.38 2.98
C THR A 62 1.67 14.07 4.35
N VAL A 63 1.35 14.82 5.40
CA VAL A 63 1.82 14.53 6.76
C VAL A 63 1.28 13.19 7.27
N ARG A 64 -0.02 12.92 7.07
CA ARG A 64 -0.64 11.64 7.46
C ARG A 64 0.06 10.44 6.83
N ILE A 65 0.37 10.53 5.53
CA ILE A 65 1.06 9.46 4.81
C ILE A 65 2.51 9.33 5.30
N ALA A 66 3.23 10.45 5.48
CA ALA A 66 4.59 10.43 6.00
C ALA A 66 4.65 9.78 7.40
N ASP A 67 3.71 10.11 8.29
CA ASP A 67 3.59 9.48 9.60
C ASP A 67 3.32 7.97 9.50
N ALA A 68 2.46 7.56 8.57
CA ALA A 68 2.18 6.14 8.34
C ALA A 68 3.39 5.38 7.77
N ILE A 69 4.20 6.03 6.92
CA ILE A 69 5.44 5.45 6.38
C ILE A 69 6.49 5.30 7.48
N ASP A 70 6.70 6.32 8.29
CA ASP A 70 7.67 6.27 9.40
C ASP A 70 7.31 5.18 10.40
N ALA A 71 6.02 4.97 10.66
CA ALA A 71 5.53 3.91 11.54
C ALA A 71 5.85 2.48 11.05
N LEU A 72 6.31 2.31 9.80
CA LEU A 72 6.82 1.02 9.31
C LEU A 72 8.20 0.68 9.87
N ILE A 73 8.93 1.70 10.35
CA ILE A 73 10.24 1.53 10.95
C ILE A 73 10.04 1.35 12.46
N PRO A 74 10.52 0.25 13.07
CA PRO A 74 10.34 0.03 14.51
C PRO A 74 10.92 1.18 15.32
N ALA A 75 10.11 1.80 16.19
CA ALA A 75 10.53 2.96 16.97
C ALA A 75 11.78 2.69 17.84
N ALA A 76 11.95 1.45 18.33
CA ALA A 76 13.14 1.04 19.09
C ALA A 76 14.44 1.04 18.28
N SER A 77 14.32 1.03 16.94
CA SER A 77 15.46 1.10 16.02
C SER A 77 15.86 2.54 15.71
N VAL A 78 15.03 3.53 16.03
CA VAL A 78 15.24 4.95 15.68
C VAL A 78 15.93 5.69 16.82
N VAL A 79 17.08 6.28 16.54
CA VAL A 79 17.87 7.09 17.47
C VAL A 79 17.48 8.56 17.37
N TYR A 80 17.25 9.04 16.15
CA TYR A 80 16.90 10.44 15.89
C TYR A 80 16.04 10.54 14.62
N VAL A 81 15.15 11.53 14.60
CA VAL A 81 14.34 11.87 13.43
C VAL A 81 14.57 13.34 13.10
N ASP A 82 15.12 13.61 11.93
CA ASP A 82 15.13 14.95 11.33
C ASP A 82 13.91 15.09 10.41
N ASN A 83 13.11 16.15 10.60
CA ASN A 83 11.85 16.33 9.86
C ASN A 83 11.77 17.74 9.29
N HIS A 84 11.78 17.82 7.96
CA HIS A 84 11.65 19.04 7.18
C HIS A 84 10.37 18.97 6.34
N ALA A 85 9.35 19.71 6.72
CA ALA A 85 8.08 19.78 5.99
C ALA A 85 7.83 21.20 5.49
N GLN A 86 7.61 21.37 4.18
CA GLN A 86 7.36 22.68 3.59
C GLN A 86 6.35 22.65 2.45
N LEU A 87 5.63 23.75 2.29
CA LEU A 87 4.87 24.03 1.08
C LEU A 87 5.82 24.68 0.05
N VAL A 88 5.84 24.15 -1.17
CA VAL A 88 6.71 24.64 -2.25
C VAL A 88 5.86 25.04 -3.45
N ALA A 89 6.16 26.20 -4.03
CA ALA A 89 5.55 26.62 -5.28
C ALA A 89 5.95 25.65 -6.41
N ALA A 90 5.00 25.24 -7.23
CA ALA A 90 5.32 24.42 -8.40
C ALA A 90 6.13 25.28 -9.40
N THR A 91 7.34 24.84 -9.74
CA THR A 91 8.29 25.62 -10.55
C THR A 91 7.94 25.65 -12.04
N ALA A 92 7.16 24.67 -12.52
CA ALA A 92 6.85 24.48 -13.95
C ALA A 92 5.35 24.50 -14.28
N LYS A 93 4.46 24.66 -13.29
CA LYS A 93 3.01 24.71 -13.46
C LYS A 93 2.39 25.66 -12.44
N SER A 94 1.18 26.15 -12.71
CA SER A 94 0.37 26.82 -11.69
C SER A 94 0.02 25.83 -10.57
N GLY A 95 0.15 26.25 -9.31
CA GLY A 95 -0.12 25.42 -8.14
C GLY A 95 0.98 25.45 -7.07
N SER A 96 0.79 24.68 -6.01
CA SER A 96 1.78 24.44 -4.95
C SER A 96 1.68 22.98 -4.53
N TYR A 97 2.82 22.36 -4.23
CA TYR A 97 2.85 21.01 -3.66
C TYR A 97 3.36 21.08 -2.21
N TYR A 98 2.92 20.14 -1.38
CA TYR A 98 3.44 19.99 -0.03
C TYR A 98 4.44 18.84 0.01
N GLY A 99 5.68 19.14 0.39
CA GLY A 99 6.78 18.20 0.51
C GLY A 99 7.15 17.93 1.96
N VAL A 100 7.51 16.68 2.25
CA VAL A 100 8.05 16.24 3.53
C VAL A 100 9.34 15.47 3.25
N LEU A 101 10.42 15.85 3.90
CA LEU A 101 11.66 15.08 3.96
C LEU A 101 11.89 14.66 5.41
N ARG A 102 11.96 13.36 5.65
CA ARG A 102 12.28 12.78 6.95
C ARG A 102 13.51 11.93 6.84
N THR A 103 14.46 12.17 7.73
CA THR A 103 15.69 11.40 7.82
C THR A 103 15.72 10.76 9.19
N LEU A 104 15.63 9.44 9.22
CA LEU A 104 15.67 8.63 10.42
C LEU A 104 17.08 8.08 10.60
N THR A 105 17.77 8.55 11.63
CA THR A 105 19.00 7.91 12.11
C THR A 105 18.60 6.70 12.94
N LEU A 106 19.03 5.53 12.51
CA LEU A 106 18.79 4.26 13.16
C LEU A 106 19.98 3.84 14.03
N SER A 107 19.73 2.88 14.91
CA SER A 107 20.79 2.20 15.65
C SER A 107 21.83 1.60 14.68
N PRO A 108 23.14 1.72 14.96
CA PRO A 108 24.18 1.22 14.05
C PRO A 108 24.13 -0.30 13.78
N ALA A 109 23.42 -1.06 14.61
CA ALA A 109 23.21 -2.50 14.43
C ALA A 109 22.10 -2.83 13.41
N VAL A 110 21.35 -1.83 12.95
CA VAL A 110 20.26 -1.98 11.98
C VAL A 110 20.83 -1.74 10.59
N ASP A 111 20.46 -2.59 9.64
CA ASP A 111 20.80 -2.40 8.23
C ASP A 111 19.80 -1.40 7.59
N PRO A 112 20.27 -0.22 7.14
CA PRO A 112 19.39 0.78 6.55
C PRO A 112 18.85 0.36 5.19
N VAL A 113 19.62 -0.40 4.40
CA VAL A 113 19.20 -0.88 3.07
C VAL A 113 18.11 -1.92 3.22
N ALA A 114 18.28 -2.87 4.15
CA ALA A 114 17.25 -3.85 4.46
C ALA A 114 15.97 -3.18 4.98
N THR A 115 16.10 -2.17 5.84
CA THR A 115 14.96 -1.41 6.37
C THR A 115 14.23 -0.67 5.26
N ALA A 116 14.94 0.06 4.39
CA ALA A 116 14.36 0.75 3.24
C ALA A 116 13.65 -0.24 2.30
N THR A 117 14.25 -1.40 2.03
CA THR A 117 13.66 -2.46 1.18
C THR A 117 12.35 -3.00 1.77
N ALA A 118 12.29 -3.20 3.09
CA ALA A 118 11.09 -3.66 3.78
C ALA A 118 9.97 -2.60 3.73
N THR A 119 10.32 -1.33 3.93
CA THR A 119 9.39 -0.19 3.78
C THR A 119 8.83 -0.14 2.35
N VAL A 120 9.68 -0.22 1.33
CA VAL A 120 9.28 -0.24 -0.09
C VAL A 120 8.36 -1.42 -0.39
N THR A 121 8.67 -2.61 0.14
CA THR A 121 7.83 -3.81 -0.04
C THR A 121 6.43 -3.61 0.53
N THR A 122 6.33 -2.99 1.71
CA THR A 122 5.05 -2.67 2.35
C THR A 122 4.28 -1.59 1.59
N LEU A 123 4.98 -0.60 1.01
CA LEU A 123 4.33 0.39 0.14
C LEU A 123 3.78 -0.25 -1.14
N LYS A 124 4.53 -1.15 -1.76
CA LYS A 124 4.06 -1.88 -2.95
C LYS A 124 2.85 -2.74 -2.65
N SER A 125 2.81 -3.41 -1.49
CA SER A 125 1.62 -4.17 -1.07
C SER A 125 0.42 -3.28 -0.76
N ALA A 126 0.65 -2.02 -0.36
CA ALA A 126 -0.39 -1.00 -0.22
C ALA A 126 -0.84 -0.35 -1.54
N GLY A 127 -0.29 -0.78 -2.69
CA GLY A 127 -0.70 -0.33 -4.02
C GLY A 127 0.17 0.77 -4.64
N TRP A 128 1.33 1.10 -4.04
CA TRP A 128 2.29 2.02 -4.66
C TRP A 128 3.01 1.34 -5.82
N THR A 129 3.20 2.11 -6.90
CA THR A 129 3.89 1.66 -8.10
C THR A 129 5.32 2.16 -8.09
N GLN A 130 6.30 1.26 -8.19
CA GLN A 130 7.70 1.61 -8.34
C GLN A 130 7.96 2.23 -9.72
N LEU A 131 8.57 3.40 -9.73
CA LEU A 131 8.96 4.12 -10.96
C LEU A 131 10.42 3.87 -11.31
N GLU A 132 11.29 3.94 -10.30
CA GLU A 132 12.74 3.81 -10.47
C GLU A 132 13.34 3.14 -9.23
N SER A 133 14.44 2.43 -9.43
CA SER A 133 15.28 1.87 -8.35
C SER A 133 16.73 2.01 -8.76
N LYS A 134 17.56 2.48 -7.85
CA LYS A 134 18.99 2.72 -8.08
C LYS A 134 19.79 2.35 -6.85
N ASP A 135 20.87 1.62 -7.08
CA ASP A 135 21.91 1.36 -6.08
C ASP A 135 23.17 2.10 -6.52
N THR A 136 23.75 2.93 -5.64
CA THR A 136 24.98 3.67 -5.94
C THR A 136 25.82 3.81 -4.69
N ASP A 137 27.06 3.33 -4.75
CA ASP A 137 28.03 3.40 -3.66
C ASP A 137 27.51 2.87 -2.31
N GLY A 138 26.63 1.86 -2.34
CA GLY A 138 26.01 1.27 -1.16
C GLY A 138 24.72 1.94 -0.70
N VAL A 139 24.34 3.08 -1.27
CA VAL A 139 23.04 3.73 -1.04
C VAL A 139 21.99 3.09 -1.92
N HIS A 140 20.91 2.61 -1.30
CA HIS A 140 19.72 2.10 -1.98
C HIS A 140 18.69 3.22 -2.09
N LEU A 141 18.12 3.44 -3.27
CA LEU A 141 17.08 4.45 -3.51
C LEU A 141 15.97 3.86 -4.37
N VAL A 142 14.72 4.04 -3.94
CA VAL A 142 13.53 3.64 -4.71
C VAL A 142 12.54 4.79 -4.77
N THR A 143 12.08 5.09 -5.98
CA THR A 143 11.04 6.07 -6.23
C THR A 143 9.73 5.35 -6.53
N LEU A 144 8.64 5.74 -5.86
CA LEU A 144 7.30 5.20 -6.06
C LEU A 144 6.26 6.32 -6.28
N ALA A 145 5.19 5.98 -6.98
CA ALA A 145 3.99 6.79 -7.12
C ALA A 145 2.76 6.05 -6.58
N SER A 146 1.82 6.81 -6.02
CA SER A 146 0.55 6.28 -5.51
C SER A 146 -0.51 6.06 -6.59
N GLY A 147 -0.30 6.59 -7.79
CA GLY A 147 -1.19 6.47 -8.93
C GLY A 147 -0.46 6.58 -10.27
N SER A 148 -1.21 6.52 -11.36
CA SER A 148 -0.68 6.59 -12.74
C SER A 148 -0.70 8.01 -13.32
N LEU A 149 -1.51 8.91 -12.76
CA LEU A 149 -1.65 10.29 -13.20
C LEU A 149 -0.84 11.20 -12.28
N ALA A 150 0.15 11.90 -12.83
CA ALA A 150 1.02 12.78 -12.04
C ALA A 150 0.25 13.89 -11.29
N SER A 151 -0.89 14.35 -11.83
CA SER A 151 -1.75 15.36 -11.20
C SER A 151 -2.56 14.85 -10.00
N GLU A 152 -2.56 13.54 -9.77
CA GLU A 152 -3.34 12.88 -8.71
C GLU A 152 -2.48 11.95 -7.85
N SER A 153 -1.16 11.91 -8.10
CA SER A 153 -0.24 10.99 -7.45
C SER A 153 0.67 11.71 -6.48
N TRP A 154 0.71 11.22 -5.25
CA TRP A 154 1.85 11.42 -4.38
C TRP A 154 3.04 10.62 -4.90
N PHE A 155 4.21 11.21 -4.78
CA PHE A 155 5.50 10.60 -5.09
C PHE A 155 6.30 10.43 -3.80
N VAL A 156 6.88 9.26 -3.60
CA VAL A 156 7.75 8.97 -2.47
C VAL A 156 9.09 8.44 -2.96
N ILE A 157 10.17 8.93 -2.38
CA ILE A 157 11.51 8.38 -2.50
C ILE A 157 11.87 7.81 -1.13
N VAL A 158 12.22 6.53 -1.10
CA VAL A 158 12.74 5.85 0.09
C VAL A 158 14.20 5.51 -0.18
N SER A 159 15.09 5.90 0.73
CA SER A 159 16.50 5.52 0.65
C SER A 159 17.00 4.87 1.93
N GLY A 160 17.97 3.98 1.78
CA GLY A 160 18.77 3.41 2.86
C GLY A 160 20.24 3.69 2.59
N ASP A 161 20.91 4.37 3.52
CA ASP A 161 22.31 4.80 3.39
C ASP A 161 23.16 4.21 4.54
N PRO A 162 24.05 3.25 4.22
CA PRO A 162 25.00 2.67 5.16
C PRO A 162 26.38 3.36 5.14
N THR A 163 26.58 4.38 4.30
CA THR A 163 27.92 4.93 4.01
C THR A 163 28.44 5.88 5.08
N THR A 164 27.56 6.37 5.96
CA THR A 164 27.95 7.22 7.08
C THR A 164 28.47 6.36 8.24
N ALA A 165 29.77 6.43 8.49
CA ALA A 165 30.42 5.62 9.52
C ALA A 165 29.75 5.81 10.91
N GLY A 166 29.34 4.69 11.52
CA GLY A 166 28.67 4.69 12.83
C GLY A 166 27.22 5.15 12.79
N GLN A 167 26.62 5.33 11.61
CA GLN A 167 25.21 5.65 11.44
C GLN A 167 24.56 4.66 10.47
N SER A 168 23.27 4.42 10.67
CA SER A 168 22.41 3.74 9.71
C SER A 168 21.28 4.70 9.40
N VAL A 169 21.13 5.16 8.17
CA VAL A 169 20.16 6.23 7.85
C VAL A 169 19.12 5.73 6.86
N VAL A 170 17.84 5.99 7.16
CA VAL A 170 16.74 5.85 6.20
C VAL A 170 16.16 7.23 5.94
N ALA A 171 16.02 7.62 4.68
CA ALA A 171 15.33 8.86 4.32
C ALA A 171 14.05 8.57 3.55
N VAL A 172 13.03 9.37 3.83
CA VAL A 172 11.72 9.35 3.18
C VAL A 172 11.44 10.76 2.68
N GLN A 173 11.39 10.93 1.37
CA GLN A 173 10.96 12.17 0.73
C GLN A 173 9.61 11.95 0.08
N LEU A 174 8.58 12.65 0.54
CA LEU A 174 7.22 12.54 0.05
C LEU A 174 6.76 13.89 -0.51
N ALA A 175 6.12 13.89 -1.67
CA ALA A 175 5.53 15.08 -2.28
C ALA A 175 4.07 14.82 -2.68
N SER A 176 3.20 15.81 -2.45
CA SER A 176 1.84 15.81 -2.99
C SER A 176 1.83 16.02 -4.51
N PRO A 177 0.70 15.70 -5.18
CA PRO A 177 0.45 16.10 -6.56
C PRO A 177 0.60 17.62 -6.78
#